data_AF-A0A4P8GVL2-F1
#
_entry.id   AF-A0A4P8GVL2-F1
#
_cell.length_a   1.000
_cell.length_b   1.000
_cell.length_c   1.000
_cell.angle_alpha   90.00
_cell.angle_beta   90.00
_cell.angle_gamma   90.00
#
_symmetry.space_group_name_H-M   'P 1'
#
loop_
_entity.id
_entity.type
_entity.pdbx_description
1 polymer ?
#
loop_
_entity_poly.entity_id
_entity_poly.type
_entity_poly.pdbx_seq_one_letter_code
_entity_poly.pdbx_strand_id
1 'polypeptide(L)'
;MKPWTIGTIGLAGLAVFIGGAYTSPEVLLGVAVAVALAVGIGWPHFLGIPAKKTLAAIIGLPGVGAAVAATYVPAPGFLDWTPAFIAAGVMAVFLMQLLRGTGQAQRLESTLGSSAGVLLSCLGAGWIAASRFNGVKEMLLVAGISAAFALLAGLIRWPDRIVAPLGIVLAGLTAPLAGLIFSNIAVIPAAVVGIVVGAVLVSLRRLVILRGDRIDFPAAFGMGLAPVAAVGSLAYFIDKLLIY
;
A
#
# COMPACT_ATOMS: atom_id res chain seq x y z
N MET A 1 2.29 -21.72 -3.68
CA MET A 1 2.84 -21.21 -2.40
C MET A 1 1.79 -21.35 -1.31
N LYS A 2 2.18 -21.38 -0.03
CA LYS A 2 1.20 -21.45 1.07
C LYS A 2 0.46 -20.10 1.19
N PRO A 3 -0.85 -20.09 1.47
CA PRO A 3 -1.66 -18.86 1.47
C PRO A 3 -1.24 -17.83 2.52
N TRP A 4 -0.57 -18.26 3.60
CA TRP A 4 -0.04 -17.35 4.62
C TRP A 4 1.10 -16.45 4.12
N THR A 5 1.74 -16.78 2.98
CA THR A 5 2.99 -16.12 2.58
C THR A 5 2.75 -14.65 2.23
N ILE A 6 1.60 -14.32 1.64
CA ILE A 6 1.25 -12.95 1.28
C ILE A 6 1.02 -12.11 2.55
N GLY A 7 0.28 -12.65 3.53
CA GLY A 7 0.04 -11.97 4.80
C GLY A 7 1.33 -11.75 5.59
N THR A 8 2.23 -12.73 5.61
CA THR A 8 3.54 -12.58 6.26
C THR A 8 4.43 -11.56 5.56
N ILE A 9 4.40 -11.49 4.23
CA ILE A 9 5.13 -10.45 3.48
C ILE A 9 4.56 -9.06 3.78
N GLY A 10 3.23 -8.92 3.84
CA GLY A 10 2.59 -7.68 4.23
C GLY A 10 2.99 -7.23 5.64
N LEU A 11 2.96 -8.14 6.62
CA LEU A 11 3.40 -7.84 7.99
C LEU A 11 4.87 -7.44 8.05
N ALA A 12 5.74 -8.15 7.32
CA ALA A 12 7.15 -7.80 7.24
C ALA A 12 7.36 -6.42 6.59
N GLY A 13 6.68 -6.13 5.47
CA GLY A 13 6.75 -4.83 4.81
C GLY A 13 6.29 -3.70 5.71
N LEU A 14 5.20 -3.91 6.46
CA LEU A 14 4.70 -2.96 7.44
C LEU A 14 5.72 -2.73 8.57
N ALA A 15 6.27 -3.80 9.14
CA ALA A 15 7.29 -3.69 10.19
C ALA A 15 8.53 -2.92 9.72
N VAL A 16 8.95 -3.10 8.46
CA VAL A 16 10.10 -2.39 7.88
C VAL A 16 9.77 -0.92 7.61
N PHE A 17 8.54 -0.57 7.19
CA PHE A 17 8.10 0.85 7.10
C PHE A 17 8.11 1.54 8.46
N ILE A 18 7.49 0.91 9.47
CA ILE A 18 7.43 1.47 10.82
C ILE A 18 8.85 1.58 11.39
N GLY A 19 9.65 0.51 11.35
CA GLY A 19 11.04 0.52 11.81
C GLY A 19 11.89 1.56 11.09
N GLY A 20 11.78 1.66 9.76
CA GLY A 20 12.48 2.65 8.95
C GLY A 20 12.12 4.08 9.34
N ALA A 21 10.85 4.34 9.68
CA ALA A 21 10.41 5.65 10.14
C ALA A 21 11.05 6.06 11.48
N TYR A 22 11.46 5.13 12.33
CA TYR A 22 12.14 5.41 13.60
C TYR A 22 13.67 5.46 13.51
N THR A 23 14.27 4.99 12.41
CA THR A 23 15.73 4.98 12.23
C THR A 23 16.26 6.30 11.66
N SER A 24 15.95 6.60 10.40
CA SER A 24 16.35 7.85 9.74
C SER A 24 15.49 8.12 8.50
N PRO A 25 15.37 9.38 8.03
CA PRO A 25 14.62 9.70 6.81
C PRO A 25 15.15 8.96 5.57
N GLU A 26 16.47 8.78 5.46
CA GLU A 26 17.12 8.09 4.34
C GLU A 26 16.80 6.60 4.35
N VAL A 27 16.74 5.98 5.53
CA VAL A 27 16.33 4.58 5.67
C VAL A 27 14.88 4.42 5.25
N LEU A 28 13.97 5.29 5.70
CA LEU A 28 12.56 5.24 5.31
C LEU A 28 12.37 5.44 3.80
N LEU A 29 13.13 6.35 3.17
CA LEU A 29 13.17 6.50 1.72
C LEU A 29 13.64 5.20 1.04
N GLY A 30 14.73 4.61 1.51
CA GLY A 30 15.24 3.34 0.99
C GLY A 30 14.19 2.22 1.07
N VAL A 31 13.45 2.14 2.17
CA VAL A 31 12.33 1.20 2.35
C VAL A 31 11.21 1.48 1.34
N ALA A 32 10.78 2.74 1.22
CA ALA A 32 9.70 3.11 0.30
C ALA A 32 10.08 2.81 -1.17
N VAL A 33 11.33 3.08 -1.55
CA VAL A 33 11.87 2.75 -2.88
C VAL A 33 11.89 1.23 -3.09
N ALA A 34 12.41 0.47 -2.13
CA ALA A 34 12.45 -0.98 -2.23
C ALA A 34 11.04 -1.58 -2.36
N VAL A 35 10.08 -1.07 -1.59
CA VAL A 35 8.67 -1.49 -1.67
C VAL A 35 8.05 -1.10 -3.00
N ALA A 36 8.25 0.13 -3.49
CA ALA A 36 7.74 0.56 -4.79
C ALA A 36 8.26 -0.32 -5.93
N LEU A 37 9.55 -0.66 -5.91
CA LEU A 37 10.15 -1.59 -6.87
C LEU A 37 9.60 -3.02 -6.72
N ALA A 38 9.42 -3.50 -5.49
CA ALA A 38 8.85 -4.83 -5.23
C ALA A 38 7.38 -4.92 -5.68
N VAL A 39 6.58 -3.87 -5.47
CA VAL A 39 5.22 -3.74 -6.03
C VAL A 39 5.30 -3.70 -7.54
N GLY A 40 6.19 -2.89 -8.12
CA GLY A 40 6.41 -2.83 -9.56
C GLY A 40 6.73 -4.19 -10.18
N ILE A 41 7.66 -4.93 -9.60
CA ILE A 41 8.05 -6.27 -10.09
C ILE A 41 6.92 -7.27 -9.84
N GLY A 42 6.32 -7.27 -8.66
CA GLY A 42 5.36 -8.30 -8.26
C GLY A 42 3.99 -8.14 -8.91
N TRP A 43 3.55 -6.91 -9.16
CA TRP A 43 2.19 -6.64 -9.65
C TRP A 43 1.91 -7.20 -11.06
N PRO A 44 2.79 -7.05 -12.08
CA PRO A 44 2.61 -7.71 -13.38
C PRO A 44 2.61 -9.24 -13.31
N HIS A 45 3.39 -9.83 -12.39
CA HIS A 45 3.36 -11.26 -12.12
C HIS A 45 2.03 -11.67 -11.47
N PHE A 46 1.49 -10.81 -10.60
CA PHE A 46 0.17 -11.00 -10.03
C PHE A 46 -0.95 -10.86 -11.06
N LEU A 47 -0.80 -10.03 -12.07
CA LEU A 47 -1.81 -9.91 -13.11
C LEU A 47 -1.68 -10.99 -14.21
N GLY A 48 -0.57 -11.74 -14.23
CA GLY A 48 -0.33 -12.75 -15.27
C GLY A 48 -0.09 -12.16 -16.66
N ILE A 49 0.28 -10.88 -16.75
CA ILE A 49 0.40 -10.17 -18.04
C ILE A 49 1.69 -10.60 -18.77
N PRO A 50 1.70 -10.70 -20.11
CA PRO A 50 2.90 -11.06 -20.88
C PRO A 50 4.09 -10.09 -20.73
N ALA A 51 3.83 -8.77 -20.69
CA ALA A 51 4.84 -7.72 -20.70
C ALA A 51 5.40 -7.39 -19.29
N LYS A 52 5.82 -8.41 -18.54
CA LYS A 52 6.16 -8.29 -17.09
C LYS A 52 7.26 -7.27 -16.80
N LYS A 53 8.35 -7.28 -17.57
CA LYS A 53 9.53 -6.44 -17.32
C LYS A 53 9.25 -4.96 -17.55
N THR A 54 8.62 -4.64 -18.68
CA THR A 54 8.32 -3.25 -19.03
C THR A 54 7.28 -2.65 -18.11
N LEU A 55 6.21 -3.40 -17.81
CA LEU A 55 5.19 -2.95 -16.87
C LEU A 55 5.74 -2.83 -15.44
N ALA A 56 6.72 -3.66 -15.06
CA ALA A 56 7.36 -3.52 -13.76
C ALA A 56 8.08 -2.17 -13.60
N ALA A 57 8.79 -1.73 -14.64
CA ALA A 57 9.41 -0.41 -14.65
C ALA A 57 8.35 0.71 -14.63
N ILE A 58 7.31 0.58 -15.45
CA ILE A 58 6.22 1.57 -15.54
C ILE A 58 5.45 1.72 -14.22
N ILE A 59 5.36 0.65 -13.42
CA ILE A 59 4.70 0.68 -12.10
C ILE A 59 5.66 1.14 -10.99
N GLY A 60 6.90 0.63 -10.99
CA GLY A 60 7.86 0.88 -9.92
C GLY A 60 8.41 2.31 -9.94
N LEU A 61 8.81 2.82 -11.12
CA LEU A 61 9.48 4.12 -11.24
C LEU A 61 8.62 5.31 -10.76
N PRO A 62 7.31 5.39 -11.07
CA PRO A 62 6.45 6.41 -10.48
C PRO A 62 6.39 6.35 -8.95
N GLY A 63 6.35 5.15 -8.36
CA GLY A 63 6.35 4.99 -6.91
C GLY A 63 7.67 5.45 -6.27
N VAL A 64 8.80 5.15 -6.92
CA VAL A 64 10.11 5.69 -6.52
C VAL A 64 10.12 7.21 -6.60
N GLY A 65 9.63 7.79 -7.70
CA GLY A 65 9.51 9.24 -7.86
C GLY A 65 8.63 9.89 -6.78
N ALA A 66 7.48 9.28 -6.48
CA ALA A 66 6.59 9.73 -5.42
C ALA A 66 7.24 9.66 -4.03
N ALA A 67 8.00 8.60 -3.72
CA ALA A 67 8.71 8.47 -2.45
C ALA A 67 9.84 9.50 -2.30
N VAL A 68 10.62 9.71 -3.37
CA VAL A 68 11.67 10.74 -3.41
C VAL A 68 11.05 12.13 -3.22
N ALA A 69 9.98 12.45 -3.96
CA ALA A 69 9.28 13.71 -3.80
C ALA A 69 8.73 13.89 -2.37
N ALA A 70 8.09 12.87 -1.81
CA ALA A 70 7.58 12.94 -0.43
C ALA A 70 8.69 13.12 0.63
N THR A 71 9.93 12.78 0.30
CA THR A 71 11.10 12.98 1.18
C THR A 71 11.64 14.40 1.12
N TYR A 72 11.67 15.01 -0.06
CA TYR A 72 12.36 16.29 -0.28
C TYR A 72 11.44 17.51 -0.44
N VAL A 73 10.16 17.29 -0.78
CA VAL A 73 9.19 18.38 -0.89
C VAL A 73 8.98 19.02 0.51
N PRO A 74 9.06 20.35 0.63
CA PRO A 74 8.79 21.04 1.89
C PRO A 74 7.32 20.94 2.33
N ALA A 75 7.08 21.15 3.64
CA ALA A 75 5.73 21.31 4.17
C ALA A 75 5.04 22.54 3.52
N PRO A 76 3.70 22.56 3.40
CA PRO A 76 2.71 21.56 3.87
C PRO A 76 2.34 20.48 2.83
N GLY A 77 3.02 20.49 1.67
CA GLY A 77 2.64 19.78 0.45
C GLY A 77 3.34 18.45 0.21
N PHE A 78 3.52 17.61 1.24
CA PHE A 78 4.38 16.41 1.14
C PHE A 78 3.99 15.43 0.01
N LEU A 79 2.71 15.35 -0.37
CA LEU A 79 2.24 14.47 -1.46
C LEU A 79 1.81 15.24 -2.72
N ASP A 80 2.13 16.52 -2.86
CA ASP A 80 1.63 17.36 -3.97
C ASP A 80 2.09 16.85 -5.35
N TRP A 81 3.27 16.24 -5.41
CA TRP A 81 3.81 15.65 -6.65
C TRP A 81 3.35 14.21 -6.89
N THR A 82 2.79 13.52 -5.88
CA THR A 82 2.34 12.13 -6.02
C THR A 82 1.29 11.96 -7.12
N PRO A 83 0.27 12.83 -7.26
CA PRO A 83 -0.66 12.78 -8.40
C PRO A 83 0.02 12.92 -9.76
N ALA A 84 1.07 13.73 -9.88
CA ALA A 84 1.80 13.89 -11.13
C ALA A 84 2.55 12.61 -11.52
N PHE A 85 3.20 11.94 -10.57
CA PHE A 85 3.82 10.63 -10.80
C PHE A 85 2.79 9.56 -11.15
N ILE A 86 1.65 9.52 -10.47
CA ILE A 86 0.54 8.63 -10.81
C ILE A 86 0.08 8.87 -12.25
N ALA A 87 -0.17 10.13 -12.62
CA ALA A 87 -0.60 10.50 -13.96
C ALA A 87 0.44 10.07 -15.01
N ALA A 88 1.73 10.35 -14.77
CA ALA A 88 2.82 9.94 -15.65
C ALA A 88 2.89 8.41 -15.82
N GLY A 89 2.78 7.65 -14.72
CA GLY A 89 2.76 6.20 -14.75
C GLY A 89 1.54 5.63 -15.50
N VAL A 90 0.34 6.17 -15.24
CA VAL A 90 -0.89 5.77 -15.93
C VAL A 90 -0.80 6.09 -17.42
N MET A 91 -0.32 7.28 -17.80
CA MET A 91 -0.06 7.63 -19.21
C MET A 91 0.93 6.65 -19.85
N ALA A 92 2.02 6.31 -19.16
CA ALA A 92 2.99 5.33 -19.65
C ALA A 92 2.39 3.93 -19.82
N VAL A 93 1.46 3.51 -18.96
CA VAL A 93 0.67 2.28 -19.16
C VAL A 93 -0.10 2.38 -20.48
N PHE A 94 -0.86 3.45 -20.71
CA PHE A 94 -1.61 3.61 -21.98
C PHE A 94 -0.68 3.61 -23.20
N LEU A 95 0.44 4.33 -23.15
CA LEU A 95 1.44 4.35 -24.23
C LEU A 95 1.99 2.95 -24.51
N MET A 96 2.33 2.19 -23.48
CA MET A 96 2.79 0.80 -23.63
C MET A 96 1.74 -0.08 -24.31
N GLN A 97 0.47 0.15 -23.99
CA GLN A 97 -0.65 -0.62 -24.57
C GLN A 97 -0.94 -0.22 -26.02
N LEU A 98 -0.64 1.02 -26.41
CA LEU A 98 -0.64 1.45 -27.82
C LEU A 98 0.50 0.79 -28.59
N LEU A 99 1.72 0.79 -28.02
CA LEU A 99 2.91 0.17 -28.64
C LEU A 99 2.78 -1.33 -28.83
N ARG A 100 2.05 -2.03 -27.94
CA ARG A 100 1.75 -3.47 -28.08
C ARG A 100 0.83 -3.79 -29.26
N GLY A 101 0.21 -2.80 -29.90
CA GLY A 101 -0.65 -2.96 -31.07
C GLY A 101 -2.10 -3.37 -30.75
N THR A 102 -2.97 -3.25 -31.75
CA THR A 102 -4.38 -3.68 -31.70
C THR A 102 -4.50 -5.20 -31.84
N GLY A 103 -5.46 -5.83 -31.14
CA GLY A 103 -5.71 -7.29 -31.21
C GLY A 103 -5.01 -8.16 -30.16
N GLN A 104 -4.18 -7.59 -29.28
CA GLN A 104 -3.59 -8.35 -28.16
C GLN A 104 -4.66 -8.76 -27.14
N ALA A 105 -4.60 -10.02 -26.68
CA ALA A 105 -5.47 -10.50 -25.61
C ALA A 105 -5.24 -9.72 -24.29
N GLN A 106 -6.31 -9.56 -23.50
CA GLN A 106 -6.29 -8.92 -22.18
C GLN A 106 -5.79 -7.47 -22.13
N ARG A 107 -5.94 -6.68 -23.21
CA ARG A 107 -5.51 -5.25 -23.20
C ARG A 107 -6.19 -4.44 -22.12
N LEU A 108 -7.53 -4.52 -22.00
CA LEU A 108 -8.26 -3.75 -21.01
C LEU A 108 -7.88 -4.14 -19.58
N GLU A 109 -7.85 -5.45 -19.29
CA GLU A 109 -7.44 -5.99 -18.00
C GLU A 109 -6.00 -5.59 -17.64
N SER A 110 -5.08 -5.66 -18.60
CA SER A 110 -3.69 -5.25 -18.42
C SER A 110 -3.55 -3.74 -18.20
N THR A 111 -4.36 -2.91 -18.86
CA THR A 111 -4.36 -1.46 -18.66
C THR A 111 -4.89 -1.12 -17.27
N LEU A 112 -6.11 -1.55 -16.95
CA LEU A 112 -6.75 -1.26 -15.67
C LEU A 112 -5.95 -1.82 -14.50
N GLY A 113 -5.50 -3.08 -14.61
CA GLY A 113 -4.68 -3.72 -13.61
C GLY A 113 -3.34 -3.01 -13.41
N SER A 114 -2.64 -2.62 -14.48
CA SER A 114 -1.37 -1.91 -14.34
C SER A 114 -1.54 -0.50 -13.80
N SER A 115 -2.61 0.21 -14.16
CA SER A 115 -2.95 1.51 -13.58
C SER A 115 -3.22 1.41 -12.07
N ALA A 116 -3.90 0.36 -11.62
CA ALA A 116 -4.05 0.07 -10.19
C ALA A 116 -2.69 -0.19 -9.52
N GLY A 117 -1.77 -0.88 -10.20
CA GLY A 117 -0.41 -1.10 -9.72
C GLY A 117 0.36 0.22 -9.55
N VAL A 118 0.29 1.13 -10.53
CA VAL A 118 0.90 2.47 -10.47
C VAL A 118 0.38 3.22 -9.24
N LEU A 119 -0.94 3.23 -9.04
CA LEU A 119 -1.56 3.85 -7.87
C LEU A 119 -0.97 3.29 -6.58
N LEU A 120 -1.03 1.96 -6.40
CA LEU A 120 -0.57 1.30 -5.18
C LEU A 120 0.93 1.52 -4.91
N SER A 121 1.75 1.54 -5.96
CA SER A 121 3.18 1.84 -5.88
C SER A 121 3.44 3.26 -5.36
N CYS A 122 2.69 4.24 -5.86
CA CYS A 122 2.82 5.64 -5.45
C CYS A 122 2.28 5.92 -4.03
N LEU A 123 1.22 5.24 -3.60
CA LEU A 123 0.61 5.47 -2.29
C LEU A 123 1.56 5.13 -1.11
N GLY A 124 2.59 4.30 -1.36
CA GLY A 124 3.63 4.03 -0.36
C GLY A 124 4.38 5.28 0.12
N ALA A 125 4.44 6.33 -0.70
CA ALA A 125 5.01 7.63 -0.33
C ALA A 125 4.29 8.28 0.87
N GLY A 126 3.03 7.89 1.13
CA GLY A 126 2.27 8.36 2.27
C GLY A 126 2.85 7.97 3.63
N TRP A 127 3.62 6.87 3.73
CA TRP A 127 4.33 6.55 4.98
C TRP A 127 5.41 7.58 5.32
N ILE A 128 6.11 8.09 4.29
CA ILE A 128 7.08 9.17 4.45
C ILE A 128 6.35 10.45 4.86
N ALA A 129 5.28 10.81 4.14
CA ALA A 129 4.50 12.00 4.44
C ALA A 129 3.91 11.97 5.87
N ALA A 130 3.32 10.83 6.29
CA ALA A 130 2.79 10.63 7.64
C ALA A 130 3.89 10.76 8.72
N SER A 131 5.10 10.27 8.46
CA SER A 131 6.22 10.42 9.41
C SER A 131 6.69 11.87 9.57
N ARG A 132 6.48 12.72 8.55
CA ARG A 132 6.95 14.11 8.50
C ARG A 132 5.88 15.13 8.91
N PHE A 133 4.60 14.79 8.81
CA PHE A 133 3.49 15.76 8.86
C PHE A 133 3.42 16.55 10.17
N ASN A 134 3.43 15.87 11.32
CA ASN A 134 3.30 16.52 12.63
C ASN A 134 4.59 16.45 13.48
N GLY A 135 5.67 15.84 12.95
CA GLY A 135 6.91 15.53 13.70
C GLY A 135 6.73 14.46 14.80
N VAL A 136 5.52 14.34 15.34
CA VAL A 136 5.09 13.33 16.29
C VAL A 136 4.52 12.15 15.50
N LYS A 137 5.28 11.05 15.41
CA LYS A 137 4.99 9.85 14.59
C LYS A 137 3.82 8.99 15.12
N GLU A 138 2.92 9.59 15.89
CA GLU A 138 1.82 8.94 16.60
C GLU A 138 0.79 8.34 15.65
N MET A 139 0.32 9.10 14.66
CA MET A 139 -0.64 8.58 13.67
C MET A 139 -0.04 7.47 12.81
N LEU A 140 1.25 7.54 12.53
CA LEU A 140 1.99 6.48 11.83
C LEU A 140 1.96 5.17 12.63
N LEU A 141 2.13 5.23 13.96
CA LEU A 141 2.00 4.06 14.83
C LEU A 141 0.57 3.54 14.91
N VAL A 142 -0.41 4.43 15.07
CA VAL A 142 -1.84 4.06 15.15
C VAL A 142 -2.27 3.33 13.87
N ALA A 143 -1.97 3.91 12.71
CA ALA A 143 -2.25 3.28 11.42
C ALA A 143 -1.47 1.98 11.24
N GLY A 144 -0.22 1.93 11.69
CA GLY A 144 0.63 0.74 11.67
C GLY A 144 0.07 -0.42 12.49
N ILE A 145 -0.31 -0.17 13.76
CA ILE A 145 -0.89 -1.18 14.65
C ILE A 145 -2.22 -1.68 14.06
N SER A 146 -3.08 -0.76 13.60
CA SER A 146 -4.34 -1.11 12.96
C SER A 146 -4.14 -2.00 11.73
N ALA A 147 -3.18 -1.65 10.86
CA ALA A 147 -2.84 -2.45 9.69
C ALA A 147 -2.30 -3.84 10.07
N ALA A 148 -1.48 -3.92 11.12
CA ALA A 148 -0.96 -5.19 11.61
C ALA A 148 -2.08 -6.14 12.05
N PHE A 149 -3.08 -5.64 12.79
CA PHE A 149 -4.22 -6.46 13.22
C PHE A 149 -5.11 -6.89 12.06
N ALA A 150 -5.35 -6.03 11.07
CA ALA A 150 -6.05 -6.42 9.84
C ALA A 150 -5.31 -7.53 9.08
N LEU A 151 -3.98 -7.43 8.96
CA LEU A 151 -3.15 -8.43 8.29
C LEU A 151 -3.10 -9.76 9.08
N LEU A 152 -2.99 -9.70 10.41
CA LEU A 152 -3.04 -10.86 11.31
C LEU A 152 -4.39 -11.58 11.22
N ALA A 153 -5.50 -10.83 11.21
CA ALA A 153 -6.83 -11.40 10.95
C ALA A 153 -6.85 -12.14 9.61
N GLY A 154 -6.22 -11.55 8.58
CA GLY A 154 -6.09 -12.15 7.26
C GLY A 154 -5.35 -13.49 7.21
N LEU A 155 -4.53 -13.82 8.22
CA LEU A 155 -3.82 -15.11 8.34
C LEU A 155 -4.71 -16.25 8.86
N ILE A 156 -5.86 -15.92 9.47
CA ILE A 156 -6.78 -16.91 10.01
C ILE A 156 -7.40 -17.73 8.86
N ARG A 157 -7.37 -19.06 8.99
CA ARG A 157 -7.88 -20.02 7.99
C ARG A 157 -9.39 -20.24 8.11
N TRP A 158 -10.14 -19.17 8.27
CA TRP A 158 -11.60 -19.21 8.35
C TRP A 158 -12.24 -18.73 7.04
N PRO A 159 -13.53 -19.04 6.81
CA PRO A 159 -14.27 -18.51 5.67
C PRO A 159 -14.13 -16.99 5.56
N ASP A 160 -13.94 -16.47 4.36
CA ASP A 160 -13.74 -15.02 4.13
C ASP A 160 -14.92 -14.20 4.66
N ARG A 161 -16.14 -14.77 4.66
CA ARG A 161 -17.35 -14.20 5.26
C ARG A 161 -17.19 -13.82 6.74
N ILE A 162 -16.29 -14.51 7.47
CA ILE A 162 -16.00 -14.25 8.89
C ILE A 162 -14.74 -13.41 9.02
N VAL A 163 -13.67 -13.73 8.28
CA VAL A 163 -12.39 -13.04 8.42
C VAL A 163 -12.45 -11.59 7.92
N ALA A 164 -13.20 -11.32 6.85
CA ALA A 164 -13.34 -9.97 6.31
C ALA A 164 -13.94 -8.98 7.32
N PRO A 165 -15.14 -9.21 7.91
CA PRO A 165 -15.67 -8.30 8.93
C PRO A 165 -14.81 -8.29 10.18
N LEU A 166 -14.22 -9.43 10.58
CA LEU A 166 -13.34 -9.52 11.74
C LEU A 166 -12.10 -8.63 11.57
N GLY A 167 -11.47 -8.63 10.39
CA GLY A 167 -10.31 -7.77 10.11
C GLY A 167 -10.64 -6.28 10.19
N ILE A 168 -11.81 -5.86 9.72
CA ILE A 168 -12.27 -4.48 9.81
C ILE A 168 -12.55 -4.10 11.27
N VAL A 169 -13.24 -4.95 12.01
CA VAL A 169 -13.57 -4.71 13.42
C VAL A 169 -12.31 -4.65 14.27
N LEU A 170 -11.37 -5.60 14.09
CA LEU A 170 -10.10 -5.58 14.83
C LEU A 170 -9.28 -4.33 14.50
N ALA A 171 -9.16 -3.94 13.23
CA ALA A 171 -8.47 -2.71 12.84
C ALA A 171 -9.14 -1.47 13.47
N GLY A 172 -10.46 -1.37 13.37
CA GLY A 172 -11.26 -0.29 13.93
C GLY A 172 -11.21 -0.18 15.46
N LEU A 173 -11.06 -1.29 16.19
CA LEU A 173 -10.91 -1.30 17.65
C LEU A 173 -9.46 -1.06 18.10
N THR A 174 -8.49 -1.57 17.36
CA THR A 174 -7.07 -1.45 17.73
C THR A 174 -6.52 -0.05 17.49
N ALA A 175 -6.99 0.67 16.47
CA ALA A 175 -6.60 2.05 16.22
C ALA A 175 -6.92 3.01 17.39
N PRO A 176 -8.14 3.06 17.97
CA PRO A 176 -8.42 3.90 19.13
C PRO A 176 -7.74 3.40 20.40
N LEU A 177 -7.58 2.09 20.59
CA LEU A 177 -6.81 1.55 21.72
C LEU A 177 -5.34 1.97 21.64
N ALA A 178 -4.72 1.87 20.46
CA ALA A 178 -3.39 2.41 20.22
C ALA A 178 -3.38 3.94 20.39
N GLY A 179 -4.44 4.60 19.95
CA GLY A 179 -4.67 6.03 20.08
C GLY A 179 -4.77 6.52 21.52
N LEU A 180 -5.17 5.67 22.47
CA LEU A 180 -5.25 5.97 23.90
C LEU A 180 -3.95 5.65 24.66
N ILE A 181 -3.22 4.62 24.20
CA ILE A 181 -2.00 4.13 24.87
C ILE A 181 -0.77 4.92 24.40
N PHE A 182 -0.67 5.20 23.10
CA PHE A 182 0.54 5.70 22.45
C PHE A 182 0.42 7.15 21.97
N SER A 183 -0.77 7.73 21.96
CA SER A 183 -1.01 9.08 21.50
C SER A 183 -2.09 9.78 22.31
N ASN A 184 -2.27 11.08 22.08
CA ASN A 184 -3.40 11.83 22.64
C ASN A 184 -4.46 12.10 21.55
N ILE A 185 -4.57 11.18 20.59
CA ILE A 185 -5.47 11.30 19.45
C ILE A 185 -6.90 11.00 19.90
N ALA A 186 -7.86 11.80 19.45
CA ALA A 186 -9.26 11.56 19.74
C ALA A 186 -9.70 10.15 19.25
N VAL A 187 -10.45 9.46 20.11
CA VAL A 187 -10.92 8.07 19.90
C VAL A 187 -11.68 7.91 18.59
N ILE A 188 -12.51 8.89 18.22
CA ILE A 188 -13.38 8.83 17.04
C ILE A 188 -12.54 8.87 15.74
N PRO A 189 -11.67 9.87 15.50
CA PRO A 189 -10.74 9.84 14.37
C PRO A 189 -9.92 8.56 14.25
N ALA A 190 -9.37 8.07 15.37
CA ALA A 190 -8.58 6.85 15.37
C ALA A 190 -9.43 5.62 14.96
N ALA A 191 -10.67 5.50 15.43
CA ALA A 191 -11.58 4.43 15.01
C ALA A 191 -11.89 4.50 13.50
N VAL A 192 -12.14 5.69 12.97
CA VAL A 192 -12.38 5.89 11.52
C VAL A 192 -11.16 5.47 10.71
N VAL A 193 -9.95 5.88 11.12
CA VAL A 193 -8.69 5.43 10.50
C VAL A 193 -8.64 3.90 10.47
N GLY A 194 -8.88 3.27 11.62
CA GLY A 194 -8.75 1.83 11.73
C GLY A 194 -9.72 1.06 10.84
N ILE A 195 -10.98 1.51 10.79
CA ILE A 195 -12.01 0.91 9.93
C ILE A 195 -11.62 1.03 8.46
N VAL A 196 -11.17 2.21 8.01
CA VAL A 196 -10.80 2.45 6.61
C VAL A 196 -9.58 1.61 6.23
N VAL A 197 -8.54 1.60 7.07
CA VAL A 197 -7.34 0.77 6.87
C VAL A 197 -7.71 -0.72 6.80
N GLY A 198 -8.51 -1.20 7.74
CA GLY A 198 -9.00 -2.58 7.75
C GLY A 198 -9.79 -2.93 6.49
N ALA A 199 -10.70 -2.06 6.06
CA ALA A 199 -11.52 -2.27 4.87
C ALA A 199 -10.69 -2.38 3.60
N VAL A 200 -9.66 -1.53 3.44
CA VAL A 200 -8.75 -1.56 2.28
C VAL A 200 -7.93 -2.85 2.26
N LEU A 201 -7.33 -3.23 3.39
CA LEU A 201 -6.52 -4.44 3.49
C LEU A 201 -7.36 -5.72 3.24
N VAL A 202 -8.56 -5.77 3.81
CA VAL A 202 -9.50 -6.88 3.59
C VAL A 202 -9.99 -6.95 2.15
N SER A 203 -10.26 -5.81 1.51
CA SER A 203 -10.65 -5.77 0.09
C SER A 203 -9.56 -6.29 -0.83
N LEU A 204 -8.29 -5.93 -0.56
CA LEU A 204 -7.15 -6.44 -1.33
C LEU A 204 -6.88 -7.92 -1.06
N ARG A 205 -7.11 -8.41 0.16
CA ARG A 205 -7.10 -9.85 0.46
C ARG A 205 -8.16 -10.59 -0.36
N ARG A 206 -9.36 -10.03 -0.51
CA ARG A 206 -10.42 -10.64 -1.32
C ARG A 206 -10.02 -10.77 -2.79
N LEU A 207 -9.26 -9.83 -3.34
CA LEU A 207 -8.69 -9.95 -4.70
C LEU A 207 -7.76 -11.16 -4.84
N VAL A 208 -6.93 -11.44 -3.82
CA VAL A 208 -6.06 -12.63 -3.80
C VAL A 208 -6.89 -13.91 -3.81
N ILE A 209 -7.94 -13.97 -2.99
CA ILE A 209 -8.81 -15.14 -2.88
C ILE A 209 -9.53 -15.41 -4.20
N LEU A 210 -10.04 -14.36 -4.86
CA LEU A 210 -10.77 -14.47 -6.12
C LEU A 210 -9.90 -14.94 -7.28
N ARG A 211 -8.58 -14.68 -7.25
CA ARG A 211 -7.67 -15.11 -8.33
C ARG A 211 -7.53 -16.64 -8.40
N GLY A 212 -7.68 -17.38 -7.31
CA GLY A 212 -7.80 -18.85 -7.30
C GLY A 212 -6.55 -19.68 -7.70
N ASP A 213 -5.54 -19.09 -8.35
CA ASP A 213 -4.40 -19.81 -8.94
C ASP A 213 -3.15 -19.92 -8.06
N ARG A 214 -2.21 -20.77 -8.50
CA ARG A 214 -0.85 -20.83 -7.94
C ARG A 214 -0.15 -19.48 -8.15
N ILE A 215 0.06 -18.75 -7.06
CA ILE A 215 0.80 -17.49 -7.05
C ILE A 215 2.31 -17.79 -7.00
N ASP A 216 3.05 -17.20 -7.94
CA ASP A 216 4.52 -17.21 -7.97
C ASP A 216 5.12 -16.29 -6.90
N PHE A 217 6.38 -16.51 -6.54
CA PHE A 217 7.05 -15.73 -5.49
C PHE A 217 7.07 -14.21 -5.73
N PRO A 218 7.36 -13.70 -6.94
CA PRO A 218 7.27 -12.25 -7.21
C PRO A 218 5.85 -11.71 -7.03
N ALA A 219 4.84 -12.47 -7.46
CA ALA A 219 3.44 -12.09 -7.31
C ALA A 219 3.00 -12.04 -5.83
N ALA A 220 3.54 -12.93 -5.00
CA ALA A 220 3.31 -12.89 -3.56
C ALA A 220 3.92 -11.64 -2.91
N PHE A 221 5.10 -11.21 -3.38
CA PHE A 221 5.73 -9.97 -2.93
C PHE A 221 4.90 -8.74 -3.28
N GLY A 222 4.47 -8.61 -4.55
CA GLY A 222 3.64 -7.50 -4.99
C GLY A 222 2.31 -7.42 -4.22
N MET A 223 1.63 -8.55 -4.04
CA MET A 223 0.34 -8.57 -3.32
C MET A 223 0.47 -8.42 -1.80
N GLY A 224 1.59 -8.79 -1.21
CA GLY A 224 1.82 -8.58 0.22
C GLY A 224 2.09 -7.10 0.51
N LEU A 225 2.89 -6.46 -0.33
CA LEU A 225 3.37 -5.09 -0.09
C LEU A 225 2.43 -4.00 -0.63
N ALA A 226 1.72 -4.22 -1.73
CA ALA A 226 0.84 -3.21 -2.31
C ALA A 226 -0.27 -2.72 -1.36
N PRO A 227 -0.95 -3.58 -0.58
CA PRO A 227 -1.91 -3.14 0.44
C PRO A 227 -1.27 -2.28 1.52
N VAL A 228 -0.06 -2.65 1.94
CA VAL A 228 0.71 -1.89 2.95
C VAL A 228 1.08 -0.52 2.41
N ALA A 229 1.51 -0.43 1.15
CA ALA A 229 1.80 0.85 0.50
C ALA A 229 0.55 1.75 0.47
N ALA A 230 -0.62 1.21 0.12
CA ALA A 230 -1.88 1.96 0.09
C ALA A 230 -2.25 2.60 1.45
N VAL A 231 -1.99 1.88 2.55
CA VAL A 231 -2.28 2.35 3.91
C VAL A 231 -1.48 3.61 4.28
N GLY A 232 -0.28 3.78 3.73
CA GLY A 232 0.56 4.95 4.04
C GLY A 232 -0.11 6.27 3.68
N SER A 233 -0.67 6.40 2.47
CA SER A 233 -1.39 7.61 2.06
C SER A 233 -2.67 7.84 2.86
N LEU A 234 -3.37 6.77 3.25
CA LEU A 234 -4.54 6.88 4.13
C LEU A 234 -4.16 7.44 5.49
N ALA A 235 -3.07 6.96 6.09
CA ALA A 235 -2.57 7.48 7.35
C ALA A 235 -2.29 8.98 7.26
N TYR A 236 -1.60 9.43 6.21
CA TYR A 236 -1.31 10.84 5.99
C TYR A 236 -2.56 11.70 5.76
N PHE A 237 -3.45 11.31 4.86
CA PHE A 237 -4.63 12.14 4.55
C PHE A 237 -5.61 12.19 5.70
N ILE A 238 -5.75 11.11 6.46
CA ILE A 238 -6.66 11.12 7.61
C ILE A 238 -6.08 11.96 8.75
N ASP A 239 -4.76 11.93 9.00
CA ASP A 239 -4.08 12.86 9.92
C ASP A 239 -4.35 14.31 9.50
N LYS A 240 -4.16 14.61 8.21
CA LYS A 240 -4.35 15.94 7.64
C LYS A 240 -5.79 16.44 7.63
N LEU A 241 -6.79 15.56 7.60
CA LEU A 241 -8.22 15.91 7.47
C LEU A 241 -9.00 15.87 8.80
N LEU A 242 -8.61 15.01 9.74
CA LEU A 242 -9.36 14.81 10.99
C LEU A 242 -8.72 15.46 12.20
N ILE A 243 -7.41 15.74 12.15
CA ILE A 243 -6.67 16.31 13.28
C ILE A 243 -6.30 17.77 13.02
N TYR A 244 -6.20 18.17 11.75
CA TYR A 244 -5.97 19.55 11.31
C TYR A 244 -7.16 20.05 10.47
#